data_AF-A0A4Y7PGJ0-F1
#
_entry.id   AF-A0A4Y7PGJ0-F1
#
_cell.length_a   1.000
_cell.length_b   1.000
_cell.length_c   1.000
_cell.angle_alpha   90.00
_cell.angle_beta   90.00
_cell.angle_gamma   90.00
#
_symmetry.space_group_name_H-M   'P 1'
#
loop_
_entity.id
_entity.type
_entity.pdbx_description
1 polymer ?
#
loop_
_entity_poly.entity_id
_entity_poly.type
_entity_poly.pdbx_seq_one_letter_code
_entity_poly.pdbx_strand_id
1 'polypeptide(L)'
;VPQWNGNPETLGNWIIKLQTLAHRNESCFKALGRIVPERLTKDAERWYWSQSYNVRERAEKDWYSIRDHIMGYFMNSHWLSKQKAKAIRARYRDKENPNETPSQYYIRKYELITLVYDLTDAEIIMEVMEGAPSYWMTILTTQSYDTLEQFQKAIRYHEDILIAIDPRRP
;
A
#
# COMPACT_ATOMS: atom_id res chain seq x y z
N VAL A 1 5.54 -10.62 14.80
CA VAL A 1 6.08 -9.88 13.63
C VAL A 1 5.66 -10.58 12.34
N PRO A 2 5.01 -9.87 11.38
CA PRO A 2 4.56 -10.47 10.12
C PRO A 2 5.73 -10.92 9.25
N GLN A 3 5.53 -11.97 8.45
CA GLN A 3 6.52 -12.43 7.47
C GLN A 3 6.40 -11.64 6.16
N TRP A 4 7.51 -11.57 5.41
CA TRP A 4 7.51 -11.05 4.05
C TRP A 4 8.40 -11.89 3.14
N ASN A 5 7.97 -12.06 1.90
CA ASN A 5 8.57 -13.02 0.96
C ASN A 5 9.46 -12.38 -0.11
N GLY A 6 9.62 -11.05 -0.08
CA GLY A 6 10.32 -10.30 -1.12
C GLY A 6 9.42 -9.76 -2.22
N ASN A 7 8.10 -9.97 -2.18
CA ASN A 7 7.18 -9.36 -3.14
C ASN A 7 7.05 -7.85 -2.85
N PRO A 8 7.57 -6.97 -3.73
CA PRO A 8 7.51 -5.54 -3.48
C PRO A 8 6.07 -4.99 -3.44
N GLU A 9 5.11 -5.66 -4.07
CA GLU A 9 3.70 -5.22 -4.05
C GLU A 9 3.07 -5.33 -2.67
N THR A 10 3.56 -6.25 -1.82
CA THR A 10 3.08 -6.40 -0.44
C THR A 10 3.98 -5.69 0.57
N LEU A 11 5.04 -5.01 0.12
CA LEU A 11 6.06 -4.40 0.98
C LEU A 11 5.49 -3.23 1.80
N GLY A 12 4.71 -2.33 1.18
CA GLY A 12 4.10 -1.20 1.89
C GLY A 12 3.22 -1.64 3.06
N ASN A 13 2.28 -2.57 2.80
CA ASN A 13 1.42 -3.15 3.83
C ASN A 13 2.20 -3.85 4.94
N TRP A 14 3.32 -4.50 4.61
CA TRP A 14 4.19 -5.14 5.60
C TRP A 14 4.95 -4.09 6.44
N ILE A 15 5.47 -3.03 5.83
CA ILE A 15 6.15 -1.90 6.49
C ILE A 15 5.19 -1.21 7.48
N ILE A 16 3.95 -0.90 7.08
CA ILE A 16 2.97 -0.23 7.95
C ILE A 16 2.73 -1.05 9.23
N LYS A 17 2.52 -2.37 9.09
CA LYS A 17 2.32 -3.27 10.23
C LYS A 17 3.52 -3.28 11.18
N LEU A 18 4.73 -3.23 10.64
CA LEU A 18 5.96 -3.18 11.43
C LEU A 18 6.19 -1.82 12.08
N GLN A 19 5.88 -0.72 11.38
CA GLN A 19 5.92 0.63 11.91
C GLN A 19 4.99 0.78 13.13
N THR A 20 3.78 0.20 13.08
CA THR A 20 2.87 0.17 14.24
C THR A 20 3.48 -0.56 15.43
N LEU A 21 4.22 -1.66 15.21
CA LEU A 21 4.93 -2.36 16.29
C LEU A 21 6.10 -1.53 16.83
N ALA A 22 6.85 -0.88 15.93
CA ALA A 22 7.99 -0.05 16.28
C ALA A 22 7.60 1.15 17.15
N HIS A 23 6.44 1.77 16.89
CA HIS A 23 5.92 2.91 17.67
C HIS A 23 5.41 2.53 19.07
N ARG A 24 5.34 1.25 19.44
CA ARG A 24 4.85 0.85 20.77
C ARG A 24 5.77 1.32 21.90
N ASN A 25 7.09 1.20 21.70
CA ASN A 25 8.13 1.67 22.61
C ASN A 25 9.52 1.48 21.97
N GLU A 26 10.54 2.11 22.57
CA GLU A 26 11.93 2.04 22.11
C GLU A 26 12.49 0.61 22.07
N SER A 27 12.06 -0.27 22.99
CA SER A 27 12.53 -1.66 23.01
C SER A 27 12.03 -2.43 21.80
N CYS A 28 10.76 -2.26 21.41
CA CYS A 28 10.21 -2.81 20.17
C CYS A 28 10.95 -2.25 18.95
N PHE A 29 11.19 -0.94 18.90
CA PHE A 29 11.92 -0.28 17.82
C PHE A 29 13.31 -0.90 17.59
N LYS A 30 14.10 -1.10 18.67
CA LYS A 30 15.43 -1.74 18.58
C LYS A 30 15.33 -3.23 18.26
N ALA A 31 14.46 -3.97 18.94
CA ALA A 31 14.34 -5.43 18.78
C ALA A 31 13.94 -5.82 17.35
N LEU A 32 13.13 -4.99 16.68
CA LEU A 32 12.75 -5.22 15.29
C LEU A 32 13.94 -5.28 14.33
N GLY A 33 15.04 -4.59 14.62
CA GLY A 33 16.27 -4.67 13.81
C GLY A 33 16.77 -6.11 13.65
N ARG A 34 16.69 -6.91 14.73
CA ARG A 34 17.14 -8.31 14.76
C ARG A 34 16.04 -9.32 14.42
N ILE A 35 14.79 -9.01 14.77
CA ILE A 35 13.66 -9.93 14.52
C ILE A 35 13.27 -9.95 13.03
N VAL A 36 13.32 -8.81 12.34
CA VAL A 36 12.88 -8.73 10.93
C VAL A 36 13.61 -9.71 10.01
N PRO A 37 14.96 -9.83 10.04
CA PRO A 37 15.71 -10.84 9.31
C PRO A 37 15.14 -12.26 9.40
N GLU A 38 14.78 -12.70 10.61
CA GLU A 38 14.24 -14.05 10.88
C GLU A 38 12.80 -14.25 10.37
N ARG A 39 12.14 -13.16 9.95
CA ARG A 39 10.78 -13.16 9.43
C ARG A 39 10.75 -12.93 7.92
N LEU A 40 11.90 -12.74 7.29
CA LEU A 40 12.02 -12.79 5.84
C LEU A 40 11.88 -14.24 5.39
N THR A 41 11.31 -14.43 4.20
CA THR A 41 11.10 -15.75 3.59
C THR A 41 11.41 -15.67 2.10
N LYS A 42 11.62 -16.83 1.45
CA LYS A 42 11.80 -16.92 -0.01
C LYS A 42 12.91 -15.99 -0.51
N ASP A 43 12.61 -15.10 -1.46
CA ASP A 43 13.60 -14.27 -2.13
C ASP A 43 14.17 -13.18 -1.20
N ALA A 44 13.35 -12.67 -0.27
CA ALA A 44 13.84 -11.73 0.74
C ALA A 44 14.86 -12.37 1.69
N GLU A 45 14.61 -13.60 2.12
CA GLU A 45 15.54 -14.34 2.98
C GLU A 45 16.85 -14.62 2.25
N ARG A 46 16.78 -15.15 1.03
CA ARG A 46 17.96 -15.45 0.20
C ARG A 46 18.81 -14.21 -0.04
N TRP A 47 18.18 -13.08 -0.38
CA TRP A 47 18.87 -11.80 -0.56
C TRP A 47 19.54 -11.32 0.72
N TYR A 48 18.85 -11.41 1.86
CA TYR A 48 19.37 -10.91 3.12
C TYR A 48 20.61 -11.70 3.56
N TRP A 49 20.56 -13.02 3.48
CA TRP A 49 21.69 -13.87 3.86
C TRP A 49 22.83 -13.88 2.85
N SER A 50 22.63 -13.37 1.64
CA SER A 50 23.73 -13.12 0.69
C SER A 50 24.56 -11.88 1.07
N GLN A 51 24.09 -11.04 2.00
CA GLN A 51 24.82 -9.85 2.45
C GLN A 51 25.95 -10.23 3.42
N SER A 52 27.05 -9.47 3.39
CA SER A 52 28.16 -9.64 4.32
C SER A 52 27.72 -9.36 5.76
N TYR A 53 28.44 -9.95 6.73
CA TYR A 53 28.18 -9.73 8.15
C TYR A 53 28.14 -8.24 8.52
N ASN A 54 29.11 -7.45 8.04
CA ASN A 54 29.18 -6.00 8.32
C ASN A 54 27.98 -5.22 7.77
N VAL A 55 27.40 -5.66 6.65
CA VAL A 55 26.18 -5.05 6.10
C VAL A 55 24.98 -5.40 6.98
N ARG A 56 24.85 -6.68 7.37
CA ARG A 56 23.77 -7.15 8.24
C ARG A 56 23.82 -6.50 9.61
N GLU A 57 24.99 -6.42 10.25
CA GLU A 57 25.17 -5.76 11.55
C GLU A 57 24.71 -4.30 11.54
N ARG A 58 24.99 -3.56 10.45
CA ARG A 58 24.51 -2.17 10.32
C ARG A 58 23.00 -2.10 10.11
N ALA A 59 22.43 -3.04 9.36
CA ALA A 59 20.99 -3.11 9.13
C ALA A 59 20.23 -3.50 10.41
N GLU A 60 20.78 -4.37 11.24
CA GLU A 60 20.12 -4.94 12.43
C GLU A 60 20.08 -4.00 13.66
N LYS A 61 20.49 -2.74 13.53
CA LYS A 61 20.53 -1.78 14.66
C LYS A 61 19.16 -1.49 15.26
N ASP A 62 18.18 -1.25 14.39
CA ASP A 62 16.82 -0.88 14.74
C ASP A 62 15.89 -1.02 13.53
N TRP A 63 14.59 -0.77 13.74
CA TRP A 63 13.59 -0.84 12.68
C TRP A 63 13.93 0.03 11.47
N TYR A 64 14.43 1.26 11.65
CA TYR A 64 14.70 2.15 10.51
C TYR A 64 15.89 1.66 9.70
N SER A 65 16.96 1.22 10.37
CA SER A 65 18.14 0.70 9.72
C SER A 65 17.84 -0.51 8.83
N ILE A 66 17.04 -1.48 9.32
CA ILE A 66 16.68 -2.65 8.52
C ILE A 66 15.65 -2.31 7.44
N ARG A 67 14.68 -1.44 7.73
CA ARG A 67 13.68 -0.97 6.78
C ARG A 67 14.35 -0.29 5.59
N ASP A 68 15.24 0.66 5.85
CA ASP A 68 15.90 1.43 4.81
C ASP A 68 16.84 0.53 3.98
N HIS A 69 17.48 -0.48 4.60
CA HIS A 69 18.26 -1.49 3.87
C HIS A 69 17.40 -2.34 2.92
N ILE A 70 16.23 -2.81 3.38
CA ILE A 70 15.26 -3.55 2.56
C ILE A 70 14.74 -2.68 1.42
N MET A 71 14.28 -1.47 1.73
CA MET A 71 13.73 -0.54 0.74
C MET A 71 14.78 -0.17 -0.31
N GLY A 72 16.03 0.07 0.10
CA GLY A 72 17.12 0.41 -0.82
C GLY A 72 17.38 -0.66 -1.89
N TYR A 73 17.14 -1.94 -1.57
CA TYR A 73 17.29 -3.03 -2.55
C TYR A 73 16.02 -3.27 -3.37
N PHE A 74 14.86 -3.42 -2.71
CA PHE A 74 13.62 -3.85 -3.36
C PHE A 74 12.83 -2.71 -4.01
N MET A 75 13.04 -1.46 -3.60
CA MET A 75 12.36 -0.27 -4.12
C MET A 75 13.33 0.66 -4.86
N ASN A 76 14.11 0.11 -5.78
CA ASN A 76 14.98 0.93 -6.64
C ASN A 76 14.17 1.83 -7.59
N SER A 77 14.84 2.79 -8.24
CA SER A 77 14.19 3.79 -9.12
C SER A 77 13.33 3.17 -10.22
N HIS A 78 13.75 2.04 -10.81
CA HIS A 78 12.97 1.33 -11.83
C HIS A 78 11.67 0.76 -11.27
N TRP A 79 11.75 0.15 -10.08
CA TRP A 79 10.56 -0.32 -9.39
C TRP A 79 9.62 0.83 -9.05
N LEU A 80 10.16 1.95 -8.53
CA LEU A 80 9.36 3.13 -8.18
C LEU A 80 8.63 3.69 -9.40
N SER A 81 9.30 3.81 -10.55
CA SER A 81 8.67 4.25 -11.80
C SER A 81 7.54 3.31 -12.23
N LYS A 82 7.72 1.99 -12.12
CA LYS A 82 6.68 1.01 -12.43
C LYS A 82 5.47 1.13 -11.49
N GLN A 83 5.70 1.28 -10.20
CA GLN A 83 4.60 1.41 -9.23
C GLN A 83 3.85 2.73 -9.38
N LYS A 84 4.54 3.84 -9.65
CA LYS A 84 3.88 5.11 -10.01
C LYS A 84 2.97 4.95 -11.22
N ALA A 85 3.44 4.29 -12.27
CA ALA A 85 2.62 4.00 -13.44
C ALA A 85 1.43 3.08 -13.11
N LYS A 86 1.62 2.07 -12.25
CA LYS A 86 0.55 1.16 -11.79
C LYS A 86 -0.51 1.92 -10.99
N ALA A 87 -0.09 2.76 -10.05
CA ALA A 87 -0.98 3.58 -9.22
C ALA A 87 -1.85 4.51 -10.07
N ILE A 88 -1.26 5.25 -11.02
CA ILE A 88 -2.01 6.15 -11.91
C ILE A 88 -2.99 5.36 -12.80
N ARG A 89 -2.56 4.24 -13.38
CA ARG A 89 -3.36 3.48 -14.36
C ARG A 89 -4.43 2.59 -13.74
N ALA A 90 -4.38 2.32 -12.44
CA ALA A 90 -5.39 1.52 -11.76
C ALA A 90 -6.77 2.18 -11.90
N ARG A 91 -7.74 1.42 -12.43
CA ARG A 91 -9.13 1.86 -12.64
C ARG A 91 -10.09 0.85 -12.03
N TYR A 92 -11.28 1.32 -11.71
CA TYR A 92 -12.36 0.46 -11.23
C TYR A 92 -12.71 -0.60 -12.28
N ARG A 93 -12.72 -1.86 -11.83
CA ARG A 93 -12.95 -3.06 -12.64
C ARG A 93 -12.06 -3.12 -13.87
N ASP A 94 -10.76 -2.93 -13.65
CA ASP A 94 -9.74 -3.12 -14.68
C ASP A 94 -9.57 -4.60 -15.06
N LYS A 95 -8.71 -4.87 -16.06
CA LYS A 95 -8.49 -6.21 -16.60
C LYS A 95 -8.02 -7.22 -15.54
N GLU A 96 -7.29 -6.76 -14.52
CA GLU A 96 -6.76 -7.62 -13.46
C GLU A 96 -7.80 -7.83 -12.35
N ASN A 97 -8.75 -6.91 -12.19
CA ASN A 97 -9.73 -6.90 -11.10
C ASN A 97 -11.19 -6.74 -11.60
N PRO A 98 -11.66 -7.56 -12.55
CA PRO A 98 -12.92 -7.30 -13.27
C PRO A 98 -14.17 -7.32 -12.38
N ASN A 99 -14.11 -8.02 -11.24
CA ASN A 99 -15.25 -8.21 -10.34
C ASN A 99 -15.11 -7.42 -9.03
N GLU A 100 -14.15 -6.49 -8.94
CA GLU A 100 -13.95 -5.75 -7.69
C GLU A 100 -15.18 -4.89 -7.33
N THR A 101 -15.46 -4.81 -6.03
CA THR A 101 -16.47 -3.89 -5.51
C THR A 101 -15.91 -2.47 -5.38
N PRO A 102 -16.77 -1.44 -5.31
CA PRO A 102 -16.34 -0.07 -5.04
C PRO A 102 -15.40 0.08 -3.84
N SER A 103 -15.70 -0.60 -2.73
CA SER A 103 -14.85 -0.58 -1.53
C SER A 103 -13.49 -1.25 -1.76
N GLN A 104 -13.47 -2.38 -2.48
CA GLN A 104 -12.23 -3.08 -2.82
C GLN A 104 -11.35 -2.22 -3.74
N TYR A 105 -11.95 -1.55 -4.72
CA TYR A 105 -11.24 -0.62 -5.58
C TYR A 105 -10.63 0.55 -4.80
N TYR A 106 -11.40 1.18 -3.90
CA TYR A 106 -10.87 2.24 -3.04
C TYR A 106 -9.64 1.76 -2.26
N ILE A 107 -9.72 0.61 -1.58
CA ILE A 107 -8.61 0.06 -0.79
C ILE A 107 -7.39 -0.18 -1.68
N ARG A 108 -7.57 -0.86 -2.82
CA ARG A 108 -6.49 -1.17 -3.77
C ARG A 108 -5.83 0.11 -4.31
N LYS A 109 -6.63 1.09 -4.74
CA LYS A 109 -6.14 2.36 -5.29
C LYS A 109 -5.43 3.19 -4.22
N TYR A 110 -5.97 3.24 -3.01
CA TYR A 110 -5.36 3.87 -1.84
C TYR A 110 -3.98 3.27 -1.51
N GLU A 111 -3.88 1.94 -1.43
CA GLU A 111 -2.62 1.23 -1.18
C GLU A 111 -1.57 1.52 -2.26
N LEU A 112 -1.97 1.56 -3.53
CA LEU A 112 -1.06 1.85 -4.64
C LEU A 112 -0.55 3.30 -4.61
N ILE A 113 -1.41 4.27 -4.31
CA ILE A 113 -1.05 5.69 -4.28
C ILE A 113 -0.12 5.99 -3.10
N THR A 114 -0.53 5.61 -1.89
CA THR A 114 0.21 5.91 -0.66
C THR A 114 1.55 5.17 -0.55
N LEU A 115 1.74 4.13 -1.36
CA LEU A 115 3.03 3.45 -1.49
C LEU A 115 4.10 4.32 -2.16
N VAL A 116 3.72 5.25 -3.04
CA VAL A 116 4.66 5.96 -3.93
C VAL A 116 4.50 7.48 -3.97
N TYR A 117 3.43 8.01 -3.39
CA TYR A 117 3.16 9.44 -3.26
C TYR A 117 2.81 9.81 -1.82
N ASP A 118 3.25 11.01 -1.44
CA ASP A 118 2.82 11.70 -0.22
C ASP A 118 1.77 12.73 -0.63
N LEU A 119 0.49 12.36 -0.53
CA LEU A 119 -0.66 13.15 -0.97
C LEU A 119 -1.56 13.45 0.21
N THR A 120 -2.22 14.61 0.14
CA THR A 120 -3.31 14.97 1.04
C THR A 120 -4.54 14.09 0.82
N ASP A 121 -5.42 14.02 1.82
CA ASP A 121 -6.69 13.31 1.73
C ASP A 121 -7.50 13.73 0.48
N ALA A 122 -7.56 15.04 0.19
CA ALA A 122 -8.26 15.57 -0.98
C ALA A 122 -7.64 15.08 -2.30
N GLU A 123 -6.31 15.10 -2.41
CA GLU A 123 -5.60 14.58 -3.59
C GLU A 123 -5.83 13.09 -3.78
N ILE A 124 -5.84 12.30 -2.70
CA ILE A 124 -6.14 10.86 -2.76
C ILE A 124 -7.59 10.63 -3.21
N ILE A 125 -8.55 11.39 -2.69
CA ILE A 125 -9.96 11.30 -3.13
C ILE A 125 -10.07 11.58 -4.63
N MET A 126 -9.40 12.62 -5.13
CA MET A 126 -9.38 12.95 -6.56
C MET A 126 -8.78 11.82 -7.40
N GLU A 127 -7.63 11.28 -7.01
CA GLU A 127 -6.97 10.18 -7.71
C GLU A 127 -7.82 8.90 -7.74
N VAL A 128 -8.55 8.61 -6.66
CA VAL A 128 -9.51 7.49 -6.65
C VAL A 128 -10.63 7.73 -7.66
N MET A 129 -11.18 8.94 -7.68
CA MET A 129 -12.31 9.30 -8.54
C MET A 129 -11.93 9.40 -10.02
N GLU A 130 -10.69 9.76 -10.36
CA GLU A 130 -10.16 9.77 -11.73
C GLU A 130 -10.10 8.36 -12.35
N GLY A 131 -9.83 7.35 -11.51
CA GLY A 131 -9.89 5.95 -11.93
C GLY A 131 -11.28 5.32 -11.82
N ALA A 132 -12.24 6.01 -11.20
CA ALA A 132 -13.62 5.57 -11.08
C ALA A 132 -14.45 5.97 -12.31
N PRO A 133 -15.59 5.32 -12.57
CA PRO A 133 -16.50 5.72 -13.63
C PRO A 133 -17.18 7.06 -13.32
N SER A 134 -17.45 7.87 -14.34
CA SER A 134 -18.05 9.21 -14.18
C SER A 134 -19.40 9.19 -13.46
N TYR A 135 -20.18 8.12 -13.59
CA TYR A 135 -21.47 7.97 -12.90
C TYR A 135 -21.32 7.88 -11.37
N TRP A 136 -20.13 7.62 -10.81
CA TRP A 136 -19.92 7.71 -9.37
C TRP A 136 -20.11 9.13 -8.84
N MET A 137 -19.82 10.15 -9.66
CA MET A 137 -19.99 11.57 -9.28
C MET A 137 -21.46 11.96 -9.07
N THR A 138 -22.42 11.15 -9.54
CA THR A 138 -23.85 11.41 -9.29
C THR A 138 -24.29 10.98 -7.89
N ILE A 139 -23.52 10.11 -7.24
CA ILE A 139 -23.81 9.55 -5.92
C ILE A 139 -22.82 10.06 -4.86
N LEU A 140 -21.55 10.19 -5.22
CA LEU A 140 -20.47 10.62 -4.33
C LEU A 140 -20.19 12.11 -4.52
N THR A 141 -20.49 12.91 -3.50
CA THR A 141 -20.18 14.35 -3.48
C THR A 141 -18.79 14.57 -2.90
N THR A 142 -17.75 14.47 -3.73
CA THR A 142 -16.35 14.52 -3.28
C THR A 142 -15.99 15.78 -2.50
N GLN A 143 -16.62 16.92 -2.83
CA GLN A 143 -16.42 18.20 -2.16
C GLN A 143 -16.95 18.23 -0.71
N SER A 144 -17.80 17.28 -0.31
CA SER A 144 -18.34 17.20 1.05
C SER A 144 -17.53 16.29 1.97
N TYR A 145 -16.42 15.71 1.51
CA TYR A 145 -15.59 14.81 2.30
C TYR A 145 -14.28 15.51 2.69
N ASP A 146 -14.14 15.82 3.98
CA ASP A 146 -12.94 16.44 4.55
C ASP A 146 -11.84 15.41 4.85
N THR A 147 -12.22 14.14 4.99
CA THR A 147 -11.30 13.05 5.35
C THR A 147 -11.51 11.81 4.48
N LEU A 148 -10.45 11.02 4.33
CA LEU A 148 -10.51 9.71 3.69
C LEU A 148 -11.48 8.75 4.37
N GLU A 149 -11.65 8.86 5.70
CA GLU A 149 -12.60 8.03 6.45
C GLU A 149 -14.05 8.33 6.05
N GLN A 150 -14.40 9.61 5.89
CA GLN A 150 -15.73 10.01 5.41
C GLN A 150 -15.99 9.49 4.00
N PHE A 151 -15.02 9.65 3.09
CA PHE A 151 -15.13 9.16 1.72
C PHE A 151 -15.28 7.63 1.67
N GLN A 152 -14.46 6.89 2.43
CA GLN A 152 -14.55 5.43 2.50
C GLN A 152 -15.91 4.97 3.05
N LYS A 153 -16.43 5.63 4.09
CA LYS A 153 -17.78 5.36 4.63
C LYS A 153 -18.87 5.62 3.59
N ALA A 154 -18.75 6.70 2.81
CA ALA A 154 -19.71 7.02 1.75
C ALA A 154 -19.70 5.98 0.63
N ILE A 155 -18.51 5.54 0.18
CA ILE A 155 -18.38 4.45 -0.81
C ILE A 155 -19.06 3.19 -0.28
N ARG A 156 -18.79 2.81 0.98
CA ARG A 156 -19.38 1.61 1.59
C ARG A 156 -20.89 1.72 1.74
N TYR A 157 -21.39 2.88 2.15
CA TYR A 157 -22.83 3.13 2.32
C TYR A 157 -23.59 3.06 0.99
N HIS A 158 -22.99 3.55 -0.10
CA HIS A 158 -23.58 3.56 -1.43
C HIS A 158 -23.16 2.38 -2.32
N GLU A 159 -22.46 1.37 -1.79
CA GLU A 159 -21.80 0.33 -2.58
C GLU A 159 -22.77 -0.41 -3.51
N ASP A 160 -23.93 -0.81 -3.00
CA ASP A 160 -24.95 -1.51 -3.78
C ASP A 160 -25.50 -0.65 -4.92
N ILE A 161 -25.68 0.65 -4.68
CA ILE A 161 -26.15 1.60 -5.71
C ILE A 161 -25.08 1.78 -6.79
N LEU A 162 -23.82 1.99 -6.38
CA LEU A 162 -22.67 2.14 -7.28
C LEU A 162 -22.47 0.90 -8.16
N ILE A 163 -22.78 -0.29 -7.65
CA ILE A 163 -22.77 -1.54 -8.41
C ILE A 163 -23.99 -1.64 -9.33
N ALA A 164 -25.19 -1.27 -8.86
CA ALA A 164 -26.43 -1.41 -9.62
C ALA A 164 -26.48 -0.52 -10.86
N ILE A 165 -25.89 0.66 -10.81
CA ILE A 165 -25.83 1.61 -11.93
C ILE A 165 -24.66 1.34 -12.88
N ASP A 166 -23.80 0.35 -12.61
CA ASP A 166 -22.69 -0.01 -13.49
C ASP A 166 -23.23 -0.63 -14.80
N PRO A 167 -23.01 0.02 -15.96
CA PRO A 167 -23.51 -0.47 -17.24
C PRO A 167 -22.80 -1.75 -17.72
N ARG A 168 -21.74 -2.20 -17.04
CA ARG A 168 -21.01 -3.44 -17.33
C ARG A 168 -21.58 -4.67 -16.62
N ARG A 169 -22.73 -4.55 -15.95
CA ARG A 169 -23.46 -5.71 -15.44
C ARG A 169 -23.94 -6.56 -16.63
N PRO A 170 -23.70 -7.90 -16.63
CA PRO A 170 -24.37 -8.78 -17.57
C PRO A 170 -25.89 -8.77 -17.38
#